data_AF-A0A2E7UMD7-F1
#
_entry.id   AF-A0A2E7UMD7-F1
#
_cell.length_a   1.000
_cell.length_b   1.000
_cell.length_c   1.000
_cell.angle_alpha   90.00
_cell.angle_beta   90.00
_cell.angle_gamma   90.00
#
_symmetry.space_group_name_H-M   'P 1'
#
loop_
_entity.id
_entity.type
_entity.pdbx_description
1 polymer ?
#
loop_
_entity_poly.entity_id
_entity_poly.type
_entity_poly.pdbx_seq_one_letter_code
_entity_poly.pdbx_strand_id
1 'polypeptide(L)'
;CDDAVATTYTGATEVWYDGVDGDCGGDSDYDADGDGFDGDTWGGTDCDDAVATTYTGAAEMVNSTDDDCNGLIDDGTSAYDDDGDGYSEDAGDCDDDERLAVPGGTEICGDGIDNDCVDGDDSCSLSGSYAIADFGDERYGPNAWDFFGLAISVADFDGDGTEELTSASGFEPAYGHVWSEAPTGSAAADTDSWLVSYPSPYFNCNAYYAGPISPGDVNNDGYADLLGACASDTRSTGITYLVHGPITGPIDMGALAVATTVGEDWSSTAHLNEFGDLNNDGYDDLAIGAHLWNSSSYHGVGKMYIVYGPHSTNLDFSVDSADIELYPDDRDYQWMGDGAARAADFTGDGIPDLLQGHPWDDHNGTYSGSIAFFEGPVGSGSHVIYDADLDFIYGESAYDQLGGRLTVLNDIDGDGTPDLAVAAPGEALTMYGKVHVITDPPPYGQNIQDVASATVTGDWMAGSFGSAIEAADVDFDGQDDIVVGASNYGSGEEGAVYLFHGPLTGTLSASSADVFIEGTTADAGLGVELSRPSDLDGDGLLDLAIGAAYDDTHGASSGKMYLVYGL
;
A
#
# COMPACT_ATOMS: atom_id res chain seq x y z
N CYS A 1 36.91 55.81 -36.05
CA CYS A 1 37.16 56.72 -37.20
C CYS A 1 38.59 57.22 -37.42
N ASP A 2 39.16 56.84 -38.57
CA ASP A 2 40.46 57.27 -39.11
C ASP A 2 40.27 58.38 -40.17
N ASP A 3 40.83 59.58 -39.93
CA ASP A 3 40.72 60.73 -40.83
C ASP A 3 41.67 60.66 -42.05
N ALA A 4 42.47 59.60 -42.16
CA ALA A 4 43.34 59.33 -43.30
C ALA A 4 42.64 58.54 -44.44
N VAL A 5 41.45 57.97 -44.20
CA VAL A 5 40.71 57.13 -45.16
C VAL A 5 39.55 57.93 -45.76
N ALA A 6 39.56 58.14 -47.08
CA ALA A 6 38.58 59.01 -47.76
C ALA A 6 37.12 58.46 -47.73
N THR A 7 36.94 57.18 -47.41
CA THR A 7 35.64 56.52 -47.27
C THR A 7 35.12 56.53 -45.83
N THR A 8 35.92 56.98 -44.85
CA THR A 8 35.55 57.00 -43.43
C THR A 8 35.17 58.41 -43.00
N TYR A 9 33.87 58.67 -42.81
CA TYR A 9 33.34 59.98 -42.41
C TYR A 9 31.91 59.85 -41.89
N THR A 10 31.47 60.84 -41.10
CA THR A 10 30.11 60.85 -40.53
C THR A 10 29.03 60.79 -41.60
N GLY A 11 28.23 59.72 -41.61
CA GLY A 11 27.19 59.46 -42.62
C GLY A 11 27.70 58.83 -43.92
N ALA A 12 28.87 58.19 -43.90
CA ALA A 12 29.26 57.22 -44.93
C ALA A 12 28.27 56.02 -44.94
N THR A 13 28.24 55.27 -46.04
CA THR A 13 27.55 53.97 -46.04
C THR A 13 28.50 52.95 -45.47
N GLU A 14 28.09 52.27 -44.41
CA GLU A 14 28.89 51.24 -43.76
C GLU A 14 29.10 50.04 -44.68
N VAL A 15 30.30 49.45 -44.62
CA VAL A 15 30.63 48.21 -45.33
C VAL A 15 30.97 47.17 -44.28
N TRP A 16 29.94 46.42 -43.88
CA TRP A 16 30.04 45.42 -42.83
C TRP A 16 31.18 44.41 -43.05
N TYR A 17 31.81 44.03 -41.94
CA TYR A 17 32.84 42.99 -41.83
C TYR A 17 34.17 43.29 -42.53
N ASP A 18 34.53 44.56 -42.69
CA ASP A 18 35.85 44.96 -43.23
C ASP A 18 36.85 45.42 -42.15
N GLY A 19 36.41 45.42 -40.89
CA GLY A 19 37.13 45.82 -39.70
C GLY A 19 37.20 47.34 -39.49
N VAL A 20 36.41 48.12 -40.22
CA VAL A 20 36.48 49.59 -40.23
C VAL A 20 35.10 50.20 -39.96
N ASP A 21 34.95 50.87 -38.82
CA ASP A 21 33.85 51.83 -38.56
C ASP A 21 33.93 53.02 -39.55
N GLY A 22 33.22 52.88 -40.67
CA GLY A 22 33.23 53.78 -41.82
C GLY A 22 32.38 55.03 -41.59
N ASP A 23 31.27 54.92 -40.90
CA ASP A 23 30.32 56.02 -40.68
C ASP A 23 30.54 56.81 -39.38
N CYS A 24 31.48 56.37 -38.52
CA CYS A 24 31.76 56.96 -37.22
C CYS A 24 30.59 56.90 -36.22
N GLY A 25 29.65 55.98 -36.41
CA GLY A 25 28.53 55.72 -35.53
C GLY A 25 28.97 55.16 -34.18
N GLY A 26 30.08 54.41 -34.18
CA GLY A 26 30.59 53.72 -33.01
C GLY A 26 29.85 52.42 -32.69
N ASP A 27 28.97 52.00 -33.60
CA ASP A 27 28.35 50.68 -33.61
C ASP A 27 29.41 49.64 -34.02
N SER A 28 29.19 48.38 -33.68
CA SER A 28 30.13 47.31 -33.99
C SER A 28 30.11 47.01 -35.49
N ASP A 29 31.27 46.85 -36.14
CA ASP A 29 31.34 46.45 -37.57
C ASP A 29 30.94 44.97 -37.80
N TYR A 30 30.61 44.27 -36.71
CA TYR A 30 30.19 42.87 -36.70
C TYR A 30 28.75 42.70 -36.20
N ASP A 31 27.95 43.78 -36.14
CA ASP A 31 26.52 43.82 -35.77
C ASP A 31 25.76 44.50 -36.93
N ALA A 32 25.49 43.74 -37.99
CA ALA A 32 25.03 44.33 -39.25
C ALA A 32 23.53 44.70 -39.27
N ASP A 33 22.74 44.15 -38.36
CA ASP A 33 21.31 44.48 -38.21
C ASP A 33 21.02 45.49 -37.10
N GLY A 34 21.98 45.75 -36.21
CA GLY A 34 21.96 46.80 -35.20
C GLY A 34 21.17 46.46 -33.95
N ASP A 35 21.07 45.18 -33.58
CA ASP A 35 20.40 44.72 -32.37
C ASP A 35 21.27 44.82 -31.10
N GLY A 36 22.59 45.01 -31.28
CA GLY A 36 23.58 45.14 -30.23
C GLY A 36 24.37 43.87 -29.91
N PHE A 37 24.20 42.80 -30.68
CA PHE A 37 24.95 41.56 -30.58
C PHE A 37 25.86 41.39 -31.80
N ASP A 38 27.10 40.93 -31.58
CA ASP A 38 28.02 40.65 -32.69
C ASP A 38 27.70 39.26 -33.30
N GLY A 39 27.85 39.10 -34.61
CA GLY A 39 27.73 37.82 -35.30
C GLY A 39 28.68 36.71 -34.81
N ASP A 40 28.19 35.47 -34.80
CA ASP A 40 28.81 34.26 -34.24
C ASP A 40 30.15 33.92 -34.93
N THR A 41 30.23 34.12 -36.24
CA THR A 41 31.42 33.91 -37.06
C THR A 41 32.58 34.83 -36.65
N TRP A 42 32.28 35.90 -35.92
CA TRP A 42 33.23 36.87 -35.39
C TRP A 42 33.40 36.77 -33.86
N GLY A 43 32.81 35.75 -33.24
CA GLY A 43 32.95 35.45 -31.82
C GLY A 43 31.92 36.13 -30.91
N GLY A 44 30.85 36.66 -31.48
CA GLY A 44 29.67 37.10 -30.73
C GLY A 44 28.63 36.01 -30.53
N THR A 45 27.39 36.41 -30.27
CA THR A 45 26.28 35.55 -29.81
C THR A 45 25.08 35.54 -30.75
N ASP A 46 25.19 36.22 -31.89
CA ASP A 46 24.15 36.29 -32.92
C ASP A 46 24.45 35.27 -34.04
N CYS A 47 23.55 34.32 -34.27
CA CYS A 47 23.71 33.27 -35.28
C CYS A 47 23.17 33.65 -36.68
N ASP A 48 22.43 34.75 -36.82
CA ASP A 48 22.03 35.36 -38.10
C ASP A 48 22.05 36.89 -38.03
N ASP A 49 23.26 37.45 -38.14
CA ASP A 49 23.61 38.88 -38.07
C ASP A 49 22.95 39.80 -39.13
N ALA A 50 21.97 39.27 -39.87
CA ALA A 50 21.11 40.03 -40.77
C ALA A 50 19.69 40.21 -40.21
N VAL A 51 19.39 39.64 -39.04
CA VAL A 51 18.05 39.54 -38.44
C VAL A 51 18.10 39.93 -36.96
N ALA A 52 17.69 41.17 -36.66
CA ALA A 52 17.73 41.79 -35.32
C ALA A 52 16.86 41.13 -34.22
N THR A 53 16.27 39.98 -34.50
CA THR A 53 15.51 39.15 -33.55
C THR A 53 16.22 37.84 -33.24
N THR A 54 17.40 37.60 -33.81
CA THR A 54 18.11 36.31 -33.73
C THR A 54 19.42 36.49 -32.96
N TYR A 55 19.44 36.15 -31.67
CA TYR A 55 20.61 36.28 -30.82
C TYR A 55 20.48 35.43 -29.56
N THR A 56 21.60 35.06 -28.93
CA THR A 56 21.57 34.25 -27.71
C THR A 56 20.65 34.82 -26.62
N GLY A 57 19.58 34.09 -26.30
CA GLY A 57 18.57 34.48 -25.31
C GLY A 57 17.44 35.39 -25.83
N ALA A 58 17.28 35.49 -27.15
CA ALA A 58 16.03 35.99 -27.75
C ALA A 58 14.85 35.08 -27.38
N ALA A 59 13.62 35.57 -27.59
CA ALA A 59 12.43 34.73 -27.46
C ALA A 59 12.10 34.15 -28.83
N GLU A 60 11.85 32.84 -28.88
CA GLU A 60 11.49 32.12 -30.09
C GLU A 60 10.17 32.62 -30.69
N MET A 61 10.10 32.59 -32.02
CA MET A 61 8.89 32.87 -32.79
C MET A 61 8.67 31.75 -33.79
N VAL A 62 7.44 31.22 -33.88
CA VAL A 62 7.04 30.18 -34.86
C VAL A 62 7.34 30.59 -36.30
N ASN A 63 8.56 30.33 -36.75
CA ASN A 63 9.10 30.85 -38.00
C ASN A 63 10.12 29.89 -38.65
N SER A 64 10.40 28.75 -38.00
CA SER A 64 11.35 27.73 -38.44
C SER A 64 12.81 28.21 -38.47
N THR A 65 13.14 29.15 -37.58
CA THR A 65 14.49 29.63 -37.31
C THR A 65 14.75 29.47 -35.81
N ASP A 66 15.98 29.16 -35.47
CA ASP A 66 16.52 29.18 -34.10
C ASP A 66 16.83 30.65 -33.77
N ASP A 67 15.87 31.35 -33.15
CA ASP A 67 15.98 32.78 -32.84
C ASP A 67 16.90 33.02 -31.64
N ASP A 68 16.95 32.10 -30.68
CA ASP A 68 17.76 32.23 -29.46
C ASP A 68 19.15 31.58 -29.57
N CYS A 69 19.49 31.03 -30.73
CA CYS A 69 20.76 30.39 -31.07
C CYS A 69 21.14 29.22 -30.13
N ASN A 70 20.18 28.51 -29.53
CA ASN A 70 20.42 27.38 -28.64
C ASN A 70 20.55 26.03 -29.37
N GLY A 71 20.21 25.98 -30.66
CA GLY A 71 20.27 24.80 -31.51
C GLY A 71 18.96 24.02 -31.65
N LEU A 72 17.90 24.45 -30.97
CA LEU A 72 16.51 24.05 -31.17
C LEU A 72 15.81 25.11 -32.02
N ILE A 73 14.72 24.73 -32.69
CA ILE A 73 14.02 25.64 -33.60
C ILE A 73 12.61 25.79 -33.05
N ASP A 74 12.18 27.03 -32.81
CA ASP A 74 10.85 27.37 -32.32
C ASP A 74 10.56 26.82 -30.89
N ASP A 75 11.56 26.52 -30.03
CA ASP A 75 11.33 26.00 -28.65
C ASP A 75 10.71 27.03 -27.68
N GLY A 76 9.92 26.58 -26.72
CA GLY A 76 9.12 27.47 -25.87
C GLY A 76 8.02 28.21 -26.64
N THR A 77 7.59 27.66 -27.79
CA THR A 77 6.48 28.16 -28.60
C THR A 77 5.48 27.07 -28.88
N SER A 78 4.24 27.46 -29.25
CA SER A 78 3.13 26.53 -29.37
C SER A 78 3.24 25.42 -30.43
N ALA A 79 4.34 25.40 -31.19
CA ALA A 79 4.55 24.55 -32.35
C ALA A 79 5.73 23.58 -32.19
N TYR A 80 6.52 23.75 -31.12
CA TYR A 80 7.58 22.84 -30.74
C TYR A 80 7.05 21.91 -29.65
N ASP A 81 7.69 20.75 -29.50
CA ASP A 81 7.34 19.70 -28.53
C ASP A 81 8.35 19.85 -27.39
N ASP A 82 8.00 20.65 -26.38
CA ASP A 82 8.91 21.15 -25.35
C ASP A 82 9.34 20.03 -24.38
N ASP A 83 8.46 19.07 -24.06
CA ASP A 83 8.75 17.94 -23.18
C ASP A 83 9.24 16.66 -23.90
N GLY A 84 9.08 16.58 -25.23
CA GLY A 84 9.54 15.48 -26.08
C GLY A 84 8.66 14.24 -26.11
N ASP A 85 7.36 14.34 -25.83
CA ASP A 85 6.40 13.24 -25.86
C ASP A 85 5.84 12.94 -27.27
N GLY A 86 6.05 13.85 -28.21
CA GLY A 86 5.62 13.76 -29.60
C GLY A 86 4.41 14.62 -29.97
N TYR A 87 3.86 15.39 -29.03
CA TYR A 87 2.82 16.38 -29.23
C TYR A 87 3.36 17.80 -28.94
N SER A 88 2.63 18.78 -29.46
CA SER A 88 2.86 20.21 -29.24
C SER A 88 1.50 20.81 -28.89
N GLU A 89 1.38 22.04 -28.39
CA GLU A 89 0.06 22.63 -28.13
C GLU A 89 -0.76 22.74 -29.44
N ASP A 90 -0.10 23.06 -30.55
CA ASP A 90 -0.72 23.03 -31.89
C ASP A 90 -1.13 21.62 -32.35
N ALA A 91 -0.50 20.55 -31.83
CA ALA A 91 -0.87 19.16 -32.05
C ALA A 91 -1.98 18.67 -31.11
N GLY A 92 -2.36 19.48 -30.12
CA GLY A 92 -3.48 19.28 -29.22
C GLY A 92 -3.09 19.13 -27.75
N ASP A 93 -1.79 19.19 -27.44
CA ASP A 93 -1.29 19.13 -26.08
C ASP A 93 -1.88 20.26 -25.22
N CYS A 94 -2.30 19.93 -24.01
CA CYS A 94 -2.91 20.87 -23.08
C CYS A 94 -1.90 21.45 -22.08
N ASP A 95 -0.74 20.82 -21.89
CA ASP A 95 0.38 21.32 -21.10
C ASP A 95 1.72 20.77 -21.63
N ASP A 96 2.30 21.45 -22.64
CA ASP A 96 3.50 21.02 -23.38
C ASP A 96 4.81 20.98 -22.57
N ASP A 97 4.75 21.42 -21.30
CA ASP A 97 5.83 21.28 -20.34
C ASP A 97 5.77 19.92 -19.61
N GLU A 98 4.68 19.14 -19.75
CA GLU A 98 4.43 17.88 -19.05
C GLU A 98 4.06 16.68 -19.93
N ARG A 99 5.00 15.71 -20.00
CA ARG A 99 5.02 14.53 -20.90
C ARG A 99 3.79 13.61 -20.89
N LEU A 100 2.90 13.77 -19.91
CA LEU A 100 1.70 12.96 -19.78
C LEU A 100 0.44 13.68 -20.29
N ALA A 101 0.50 14.98 -20.60
CA ALA A 101 -0.62 15.81 -21.04
C ALA A 101 -0.95 15.63 -22.54
N VAL A 102 -1.12 14.38 -23.00
CA VAL A 102 -1.26 14.09 -24.43
C VAL A 102 -2.72 13.96 -24.90
N PRO A 103 -3.04 14.38 -26.15
CA PRO A 103 -4.38 14.23 -26.72
C PRO A 103 -4.89 12.78 -26.76
N GLY A 104 -5.92 12.49 -25.96
CA GLY A 104 -6.48 11.14 -25.84
C GLY A 104 -5.53 10.16 -25.15
N GLY A 105 -4.67 10.69 -24.28
CA GLY A 105 -3.94 9.94 -23.26
C GLY A 105 -4.86 9.19 -22.32
N THR A 106 -4.26 8.55 -21.33
CA THR A 106 -5.01 7.98 -20.20
C THR A 106 -4.97 9.02 -19.10
N GLU A 107 -6.15 9.46 -18.68
CA GLU A 107 -6.30 10.40 -17.57
C GLU A 107 -5.78 9.76 -16.28
N ILE A 108 -4.89 10.49 -15.59
CA ILE A 108 -4.42 10.16 -14.25
C ILE A 108 -5.17 11.09 -13.30
N CYS A 109 -6.26 10.58 -12.78
CA CYS A 109 -7.20 11.42 -12.06
C CYS A 109 -6.59 11.97 -10.76
N GLY A 110 -6.86 13.23 -10.44
CA GLY A 110 -6.49 13.88 -9.18
C GLY A 110 -5.02 14.28 -9.05
N ASP A 111 -4.18 14.10 -10.09
CA ASP A 111 -2.77 14.53 -10.07
C ASP A 111 -2.59 16.04 -10.31
N GLY A 112 -3.68 16.75 -10.66
CA GLY A 112 -3.69 18.18 -10.96
C GLY A 112 -3.32 18.52 -12.41
N ILE A 113 -3.14 17.52 -13.27
CA ILE A 113 -2.82 17.58 -14.70
C ILE A 113 -4.02 17.02 -15.48
N ASP A 114 -4.22 17.49 -16.71
CA ASP A 114 -5.25 16.97 -17.63
C ASP A 114 -4.54 16.02 -18.61
N ASN A 115 -4.30 14.76 -18.24
CA ASN A 115 -3.41 13.87 -19.00
C ASN A 115 -4.00 13.39 -20.33
N ASP A 116 -5.32 13.44 -20.50
CA ASP A 116 -5.98 13.09 -21.77
C ASP A 116 -6.42 14.31 -22.61
N CYS A 117 -6.24 15.51 -22.06
CA CYS A 117 -6.66 16.80 -22.60
C CYS A 117 -8.16 16.91 -22.88
N VAL A 118 -8.98 16.26 -22.07
CA VAL A 118 -10.43 16.27 -22.15
C VAL A 118 -11.04 16.60 -20.79
N ASP A 119 -11.80 17.69 -20.78
CA ASP A 119 -12.64 18.09 -19.64
C ASP A 119 -11.88 18.47 -18.34
N GLY A 120 -10.54 18.46 -18.35
CA GLY A 120 -9.64 18.81 -17.23
C GLY A 120 -9.34 17.61 -16.34
N ASP A 121 -8.48 17.78 -15.33
CA ASP A 121 -8.21 16.78 -14.30
C ASP A 121 -9.52 16.17 -13.74
N ASP A 122 -9.82 14.92 -14.12
CA ASP A 122 -11.03 14.22 -13.70
C ASP A 122 -10.91 13.82 -12.23
N SER A 123 -11.99 13.95 -11.46
CA SER A 123 -12.02 13.43 -10.09
C SER A 123 -12.42 11.96 -10.09
N CYS A 124 -11.48 11.03 -9.89
CA CYS A 124 -11.77 9.59 -9.84
C CYS A 124 -12.06 9.03 -8.45
N SER A 125 -12.20 9.86 -7.42
CA SER A 125 -12.67 9.40 -6.11
C SER A 125 -14.01 8.67 -6.26
N LEU A 126 -14.06 7.37 -5.97
CA LEU A 126 -15.30 6.62 -5.96
C LEU A 126 -16.23 7.28 -4.94
N SER A 127 -17.50 7.44 -5.28
CA SER A 127 -18.49 7.91 -4.31
C SER A 127 -19.87 7.33 -4.58
N GLY A 128 -20.51 6.88 -3.52
CA GLY A 128 -21.83 6.26 -3.58
C GLY A 128 -21.78 4.74 -3.50
N SER A 129 -22.61 4.07 -4.30
CA SER A 129 -22.85 2.63 -4.16
C SER A 129 -22.66 1.90 -5.47
N TYR A 130 -21.88 0.83 -5.42
CA TYR A 130 -21.48 0.02 -6.56
C TYR A 130 -21.77 -1.45 -6.27
N ALA A 131 -22.02 -2.23 -7.33
CA ALA A 131 -21.98 -3.68 -7.22
C ALA A 131 -20.56 -4.15 -7.54
N ILE A 132 -20.05 -5.19 -6.86
CA ILE A 132 -18.70 -5.69 -7.16
C ILE A 132 -18.54 -6.12 -8.63
N ALA A 133 -19.64 -6.56 -9.27
CA ALA A 133 -19.66 -6.91 -10.68
C ALA A 133 -19.52 -5.72 -11.66
N ASP A 134 -19.57 -4.48 -11.16
CA ASP A 134 -19.26 -3.29 -11.95
C ASP A 134 -17.74 -3.15 -12.17
N PHE A 135 -16.93 -3.78 -11.31
CA PHE A 135 -15.48 -3.88 -11.44
C PHE A 135 -15.13 -5.12 -12.28
N GLY A 136 -14.32 -4.93 -13.33
CA GLY A 136 -14.10 -5.93 -14.38
C GLY A 136 -12.89 -6.84 -14.17
N ASP A 137 -12.06 -6.51 -13.18
CA ASP A 137 -10.80 -7.21 -12.93
C ASP A 137 -10.94 -8.17 -11.74
N GLU A 138 -11.04 -9.47 -12.08
CA GLU A 138 -11.19 -10.54 -11.10
C GLU A 138 -10.21 -11.68 -11.37
N ARG A 139 -9.69 -12.28 -10.30
CA ARG A 139 -8.86 -13.49 -10.32
C ARG A 139 -9.52 -14.56 -9.45
N TYR A 140 -9.32 -15.84 -9.79
CA TYR A 140 -9.95 -16.95 -9.08
C TYR A 140 -9.03 -18.16 -8.93
N GLY A 141 -9.25 -18.91 -7.86
CA GLY A 141 -8.55 -20.16 -7.61
C GLY A 141 -8.86 -21.20 -8.69
N PRO A 142 -7.85 -21.85 -9.29
CA PRO A 142 -8.07 -22.80 -10.38
C PRO A 142 -8.76 -24.11 -9.95
N ASN A 143 -8.85 -24.41 -8.65
CA ASN A 143 -9.45 -25.63 -8.11
C ASN A 143 -10.50 -25.33 -7.03
N ALA A 144 -11.33 -26.32 -6.74
CA ALA A 144 -12.21 -26.29 -5.58
C ALA A 144 -11.40 -26.40 -4.28
N TRP A 145 -11.84 -25.67 -3.25
CA TRP A 145 -11.23 -25.54 -1.93
C TRP A 145 -9.89 -24.82 -1.96
N ASP A 146 -9.73 -23.92 -2.94
CA ASP A 146 -8.57 -23.03 -3.01
C ASP A 146 -8.71 -21.85 -2.05
N PHE A 147 -9.93 -21.41 -1.72
CA PHE A 147 -10.15 -20.24 -0.85
C PHE A 147 -9.34 -19.02 -1.29
N PHE A 148 -9.18 -18.84 -2.60
CA PHE A 148 -8.38 -17.75 -3.16
C PHE A 148 -8.91 -16.39 -2.72
N GLY A 149 -8.03 -15.49 -2.28
CA GLY A 149 -8.42 -14.20 -1.69
C GLY A 149 -8.69 -14.21 -0.18
N LEU A 150 -8.28 -15.26 0.56
CA LEU A 150 -8.40 -15.33 2.03
C LEU A 150 -7.20 -14.72 2.78
N ALA A 151 -6.10 -14.47 2.08
CA ALA A 151 -4.95 -13.72 2.56
C ALA A 151 -4.45 -12.90 1.38
N ILE A 152 -4.24 -11.61 1.61
CA ILE A 152 -3.83 -10.63 0.60
C ILE A 152 -2.75 -9.75 1.24
N SER A 153 -1.69 -9.45 0.50
CA SER A 153 -0.66 -8.49 0.91
C SER A 153 -0.18 -7.75 -0.32
N VAL A 154 0.29 -6.51 -0.12
CA VAL A 154 0.94 -5.71 -1.15
C VAL A 154 2.31 -5.29 -0.64
N ALA A 155 3.33 -5.27 -1.50
CA ALA A 155 4.66 -4.71 -1.23
C ALA A 155 5.51 -4.68 -2.49
N ASP A 156 6.52 -3.80 -2.55
CA ASP A 156 7.54 -3.76 -3.60
C ASP A 156 8.58 -4.87 -3.38
N PHE A 157 8.30 -6.07 -3.90
CA PHE A 157 9.18 -7.23 -3.76
C PHE A 157 10.31 -7.23 -4.79
N ASP A 158 10.20 -6.52 -5.91
CA ASP A 158 11.18 -6.54 -6.98
C ASP A 158 12.06 -5.26 -7.09
N GLY A 159 11.68 -4.23 -6.34
CA GLY A 159 12.36 -2.96 -6.10
C GLY A 159 12.27 -1.98 -7.25
N ASP A 160 11.23 -2.09 -8.09
CA ASP A 160 10.99 -1.16 -9.19
C ASP A 160 10.23 0.10 -8.78
N GLY A 161 9.72 0.13 -7.54
CA GLY A 161 9.00 1.24 -6.95
C GLY A 161 7.48 1.17 -7.11
N THR A 162 6.95 0.14 -7.76
CA THR A 162 5.52 -0.20 -7.74
C THR A 162 5.30 -1.34 -6.74
N GLU A 163 4.09 -1.45 -6.16
CA GLU A 163 3.80 -2.52 -5.23
C GLU A 163 3.18 -3.73 -5.92
N GLU A 164 3.72 -4.91 -5.63
CA GLU A 164 3.19 -6.17 -6.10
C GLU A 164 2.18 -6.77 -5.13
N LEU A 165 1.22 -7.49 -5.70
CA LEU A 165 0.18 -8.18 -4.95
C LEU A 165 0.56 -9.63 -4.64
N THR A 166 0.14 -10.13 -3.48
CA THR A 166 0.18 -11.55 -3.14
C THR A 166 -1.18 -12.09 -2.73
N SER A 167 -1.37 -13.40 -2.94
CA SER A 167 -2.52 -14.10 -2.37
C SER A 167 -2.26 -15.57 -2.07
N ALA A 168 -3.01 -16.13 -1.13
CA ALA A 168 -3.00 -17.55 -0.84
C ALA A 168 -3.98 -18.34 -1.72
N SER A 169 -3.63 -19.60 -2.02
CA SER A 169 -4.55 -20.59 -2.57
C SER A 169 -4.30 -21.99 -2.00
N GLY A 170 -5.37 -22.78 -1.84
CA GLY A 170 -5.30 -24.22 -1.70
C GLY A 170 -5.44 -24.76 -0.28
N PHE A 171 -6.27 -25.80 -0.13
CA PHE A 171 -6.26 -26.71 1.01
C PHE A 171 -5.31 -27.90 0.80
N GLU A 172 -5.04 -28.34 -0.44
CA GLU A 172 -4.06 -29.40 -0.76
C GLU A 172 -3.77 -29.55 -2.28
N PRO A 173 -2.50 -29.42 -2.73
CA PRO A 173 -1.40 -28.74 -2.05
C PRO A 173 -1.67 -27.23 -1.98
N ALA A 174 -1.32 -26.58 -0.87
CA ALA A 174 -1.35 -25.13 -0.79
C ALA A 174 -0.28 -24.49 -1.66
N TYR A 175 -0.67 -23.40 -2.30
CA TYR A 175 0.20 -22.51 -3.04
C TYR A 175 -0.05 -21.07 -2.58
N GLY A 176 0.90 -20.21 -2.89
CA GLY A 176 0.69 -18.77 -2.92
C GLY A 176 0.88 -18.26 -4.33
N HIS A 177 0.51 -17.02 -4.53
CA HIS A 177 0.61 -16.30 -5.79
C HIS A 177 1.25 -14.95 -5.51
N VAL A 178 2.19 -14.55 -6.34
CA VAL A 178 2.78 -13.20 -6.39
C VAL A 178 2.63 -12.71 -7.83
N TRP A 179 2.07 -11.52 -8.02
CA TRP A 179 1.99 -10.90 -9.35
C TRP A 179 3.03 -9.79 -9.42
N SER A 180 3.84 -9.80 -10.47
CA SER A 180 4.93 -8.83 -10.68
C SER A 180 4.48 -7.46 -11.19
N GLU A 181 3.20 -7.33 -11.49
CA GLU A 181 2.49 -6.11 -11.88
C GLU A 181 1.03 -6.34 -11.45
N ALA A 182 0.26 -5.27 -11.19
CA ALA A 182 -1.19 -5.42 -11.05
C ALA A 182 -1.75 -6.28 -12.18
N PRO A 183 -2.50 -7.34 -11.87
CA PRO A 183 -3.11 -8.15 -12.89
C PRO A 183 -4.06 -7.28 -13.76
N THR A 184 -3.69 -6.94 -15.00
CA THR A 184 -4.59 -6.19 -15.91
C THR A 184 -5.42 -7.12 -16.80
N GLY A 185 -6.74 -6.93 -16.82
CA GLY A 185 -7.64 -7.52 -17.84
C GLY A 185 -8.75 -8.43 -17.30
N SER A 186 -9.60 -8.95 -18.21
CA SER A 186 -10.84 -9.63 -17.82
C SER A 186 -10.64 -11.05 -17.26
N ALA A 187 -11.45 -11.39 -16.25
CA ALA A 187 -11.63 -12.69 -15.57
C ALA A 187 -10.78 -13.86 -16.12
N ALA A 188 -9.60 -14.05 -15.54
CA ALA A 188 -8.68 -15.13 -15.90
C ALA A 188 -8.50 -16.11 -14.74
N ALA A 189 -8.40 -17.41 -15.07
CA ALA A 189 -7.84 -18.37 -14.11
C ALA A 189 -6.41 -17.95 -13.85
N ASP A 190 -5.99 -17.92 -12.59
CA ASP A 190 -4.67 -17.38 -12.27
C ASP A 190 -3.54 -18.32 -12.74
N THR A 191 -3.06 -18.07 -13.96
CA THR A 191 -1.91 -18.76 -14.58
C THR A 191 -0.73 -17.85 -14.82
N ASP A 192 -0.89 -16.56 -14.53
CA ASP A 192 0.04 -15.50 -14.92
C ASP A 192 0.86 -14.98 -13.72
N SER A 193 0.51 -15.40 -12.49
CA SER A 193 1.33 -15.19 -11.29
C SER A 193 2.59 -16.06 -11.21
N TRP A 194 3.56 -15.59 -10.43
CA TRP A 194 4.63 -16.41 -9.90
C TRP A 194 4.11 -17.28 -8.77
N LEU A 195 4.09 -18.59 -9.02
CA LEU A 195 3.64 -19.57 -8.04
C LEU A 195 4.61 -19.64 -6.86
N VAL A 196 4.08 -19.51 -5.66
CA VAL A 196 4.75 -19.80 -4.39
C VAL A 196 4.38 -21.23 -3.99
N SER A 197 5.36 -22.13 -4.01
CA SER A 197 5.17 -23.54 -3.69
C SER A 197 5.72 -23.87 -2.32
N TYR A 198 4.92 -24.58 -1.52
CA TYR A 198 5.37 -25.14 -0.24
C TYR A 198 5.82 -26.61 -0.40
N PRO A 199 6.84 -27.06 0.33
CA PRO A 199 7.34 -28.43 0.21
C PRO A 199 6.33 -29.48 0.74
N SER A 200 5.97 -30.52 -0.05
CA SER A 200 5.07 -31.62 0.40
C SER A 200 5.52 -33.03 -0.06
N PRO A 201 5.44 -34.07 0.82
CA PRO A 201 4.20 -34.83 1.03
C PRO A 201 3.82 -35.13 2.51
N TYR A 202 4.35 -34.40 3.50
CA TYR A 202 4.11 -34.70 4.94
C TYR A 202 3.54 -33.52 5.75
N PHE A 203 3.23 -32.40 5.09
CA PHE A 203 2.71 -31.20 5.73
C PHE A 203 1.41 -30.82 5.03
N ASN A 204 0.31 -30.82 5.78
CA ASN A 204 -0.99 -30.35 5.30
C ASN A 204 -1.02 -28.84 5.48
N CYS A 205 -0.33 -28.11 4.60
CA CYS A 205 -0.29 -26.66 4.67
C CYS A 205 -1.69 -26.13 4.45
N ASN A 206 -2.34 -25.68 5.53
CA ASN A 206 -3.66 -25.08 5.45
C ASN A 206 -3.51 -23.58 5.18
N ALA A 207 -3.78 -23.15 3.94
CA ALA A 207 -3.70 -21.74 3.53
C ALA A 207 -4.63 -20.81 4.34
N TYR A 208 -5.64 -21.36 5.04
CA TYR A 208 -6.60 -20.61 5.86
C TYR A 208 -5.93 -19.72 6.94
N TYR A 209 -4.69 -20.03 7.34
CA TYR A 209 -3.95 -19.29 8.35
C TYR A 209 -2.53 -18.90 7.92
N ALA A 210 -2.22 -19.02 6.61
CA ALA A 210 -0.85 -19.30 6.16
C ALA A 210 -0.53 -18.82 4.73
N GLY A 211 -1.11 -17.69 4.31
CA GLY A 211 -0.82 -17.08 3.01
C GLY A 211 0.60 -16.48 2.90
N PRO A 212 1.10 -16.30 1.67
CA PRO A 212 2.29 -15.48 1.44
C PRO A 212 1.96 -14.02 1.77
N ILE A 213 2.68 -13.43 2.71
CA ILE A 213 2.49 -12.04 3.15
C ILE A 213 3.84 -11.32 3.19
N SER A 214 3.83 -10.00 3.07
CA SER A 214 5.03 -9.20 3.30
C SER A 214 5.19 -8.88 4.79
N PRO A 215 6.30 -9.26 5.45
CA PRO A 215 6.65 -8.74 6.75
C PRO A 215 7.32 -7.35 6.68
N GLY A 216 7.58 -6.81 5.48
CA GLY A 216 8.46 -5.66 5.26
C GLY A 216 9.85 -6.06 4.79
N ASP A 217 10.82 -5.16 4.89
CA ASP A 217 12.23 -5.40 4.54
C ASP A 217 13.01 -5.80 5.81
N VAL A 218 12.96 -7.09 6.12
CA VAL A 218 13.50 -7.63 7.38
C VAL A 218 15.03 -7.78 7.37
N ASN A 219 15.64 -7.45 6.23
CA ASN A 219 17.08 -7.56 6.03
C ASN A 219 17.75 -6.22 5.60
N ASN A 220 16.94 -5.18 5.39
CA ASN A 220 17.29 -3.81 4.98
C ASN A 220 18.16 -3.78 3.70
N ASP A 221 17.79 -4.59 2.70
CA ASP A 221 18.42 -4.57 1.38
C ASP A 221 17.66 -3.76 0.32
N GLY A 222 16.56 -3.12 0.72
CA GLY A 222 15.73 -2.24 -0.10
C GLY A 222 14.65 -2.96 -0.88
N TYR A 223 14.38 -4.23 -0.57
CA TYR A 223 13.33 -5.04 -1.19
C TYR A 223 12.43 -5.59 -0.09
N ALA A 224 11.12 -5.62 -0.34
CA ALA A 224 10.22 -6.34 0.56
C ALA A 224 10.53 -7.84 0.53
N ASP A 225 10.42 -8.48 1.69
CA ASP A 225 10.63 -9.90 1.85
C ASP A 225 9.29 -10.65 1.88
N LEU A 226 9.29 -11.98 1.74
CA LEU A 226 8.07 -12.79 1.74
C LEU A 226 8.08 -13.81 2.87
N LEU A 227 7.01 -13.78 3.66
CA LEU A 227 6.75 -14.72 4.74
C LEU A 227 5.59 -15.63 4.37
N GLY A 228 5.77 -16.94 4.53
CA GLY A 228 4.71 -17.92 4.32
C GLY A 228 4.67 -18.93 5.47
N ALA A 229 3.50 -19.13 6.06
CA ALA A 229 3.32 -20.17 7.08
C ALA A 229 2.72 -21.45 6.49
N CYS A 230 2.87 -22.55 7.22
CA CYS A 230 2.27 -23.83 6.91
C CYS A 230 2.02 -24.60 8.20
N ALA A 231 0.75 -24.80 8.58
CA ALA A 231 0.40 -25.69 9.67
C ALA A 231 0.58 -27.17 9.26
N SER A 232 0.90 -28.06 10.19
CA SER A 232 0.99 -29.52 9.93
C SER A 232 -0.01 -30.31 10.75
N ASP A 233 -1.02 -30.87 10.08
CA ASP A 233 -2.00 -31.79 10.69
C ASP A 233 -1.35 -33.05 11.29
N THR A 234 -0.19 -33.47 10.80
CA THR A 234 0.42 -34.76 11.18
C THR A 234 1.42 -34.66 12.33
N ARG A 235 1.90 -33.46 12.64
CA ARG A 235 2.91 -33.23 13.68
C ARG A 235 2.46 -32.30 14.78
N SER A 236 1.34 -31.60 14.63
CA SER A 236 0.95 -30.51 15.51
C SER A 236 2.12 -29.52 15.66
N THR A 237 2.70 -29.11 14.54
CA THR A 237 3.78 -28.12 14.48
C THR A 237 3.54 -27.28 13.24
N GLY A 238 3.50 -25.96 13.37
CA GLY A 238 3.54 -25.10 12.20
C GLY A 238 4.98 -24.87 11.73
N ILE A 239 5.13 -24.46 10.48
CA ILE A 239 6.39 -24.04 9.90
C ILE A 239 6.21 -22.69 9.25
N THR A 240 7.10 -21.75 9.51
CA THR A 240 7.15 -20.48 8.79
C THR A 240 8.41 -20.42 7.93
N TYR A 241 8.26 -19.96 6.69
CA TYR A 241 9.31 -19.77 5.69
C TYR A 241 9.47 -18.28 5.43
N LEU A 242 10.70 -17.78 5.47
CA LEU A 242 11.06 -16.44 5.05
C LEU A 242 11.93 -16.54 3.78
N VAL A 243 11.55 -15.80 2.75
CA VAL A 243 12.30 -15.64 1.49
C VAL A 243 12.59 -14.17 1.33
N HIS A 244 13.87 -13.80 1.19
CA HIS A 244 14.20 -12.41 0.94
C HIS A 244 13.97 -12.01 -0.52
N GLY A 245 13.71 -10.72 -0.74
CA GLY A 245 13.75 -10.10 -2.06
C GLY A 245 15.16 -10.08 -2.69
N PRO A 246 15.29 -9.59 -3.94
CA PRO A 246 14.19 -9.30 -4.84
C PRO A 246 13.50 -10.57 -5.33
N ILE A 247 12.18 -10.54 -5.41
CA ILE A 247 11.37 -11.63 -5.96
C ILE A 247 11.11 -11.31 -7.42
N THR A 248 11.78 -12.03 -8.33
CA THR A 248 11.63 -11.80 -9.78
C THR A 248 11.15 -13.04 -10.54
N GLY A 249 10.47 -13.97 -9.85
CA GLY A 249 10.06 -15.25 -10.41
C GLY A 249 9.42 -16.23 -9.42
N PRO A 250 9.04 -17.43 -9.89
CA PRO A 250 8.40 -18.45 -9.06
C PRO A 250 9.24 -18.85 -7.84
N ILE A 251 8.57 -19.04 -6.70
CA ILE A 251 9.20 -19.31 -5.41
C ILE A 251 8.93 -20.75 -5.00
N ASP A 252 9.99 -21.48 -4.64
CA ASP A 252 9.88 -22.73 -3.87
C ASP A 252 10.31 -22.42 -2.44
N MET A 253 9.35 -22.20 -1.54
CA MET A 253 9.59 -21.85 -0.14
C MET A 253 10.50 -22.87 0.54
N GLY A 254 10.38 -24.15 0.20
CA GLY A 254 11.20 -25.21 0.80
C GLY A 254 12.65 -25.21 0.32
N ALA A 255 12.93 -24.62 -0.84
CA ALA A 255 14.27 -24.57 -1.44
C ALA A 255 14.96 -23.21 -1.28
N LEU A 256 14.18 -22.14 -1.24
CA LEU A 256 14.64 -20.75 -1.22
C LEU A 256 14.57 -20.11 0.16
N ALA A 257 13.86 -20.70 1.12
CA ALA A 257 13.77 -20.12 2.45
C ALA A 257 15.14 -19.90 3.07
N VAL A 258 15.37 -18.66 3.49
CA VAL A 258 16.54 -18.21 4.24
C VAL A 258 16.35 -18.46 5.73
N ALA A 259 15.10 -18.63 6.18
CA ALA A 259 14.77 -19.12 7.51
C ALA A 259 13.61 -20.11 7.49
N THR A 260 13.69 -21.14 8.34
CA THR A 260 12.59 -22.09 8.57
C THR A 260 12.39 -22.24 10.07
N THR A 261 11.22 -21.84 10.56
CA THR A 261 10.85 -22.07 11.96
C THR A 261 10.05 -23.36 12.04
N VAL A 262 10.31 -24.21 13.05
CA VAL A 262 9.34 -25.24 13.44
C VAL A 262 8.69 -24.70 14.70
N GLY A 263 7.49 -24.16 14.56
CA GLY A 263 6.67 -23.76 15.70
C GLY A 263 6.10 -24.96 16.44
N GLU A 264 5.62 -24.70 17.65
CA GLU A 264 4.79 -25.63 18.42
C GLU A 264 3.32 -25.50 17.98
N ASP A 265 2.55 -26.61 17.94
CA ASP A 265 1.09 -26.67 17.75
C ASP A 265 0.45 -25.56 16.88
N TRP A 266 0.51 -25.70 15.54
CA TRP A 266 -0.20 -24.88 14.53
C TRP A 266 0.19 -23.39 14.49
N SER A 267 1.29 -23.09 13.80
CA SER A 267 1.72 -21.71 13.52
C SER A 267 0.86 -21.03 12.46
N SER A 268 0.57 -19.75 12.69
CA SER A 268 -0.15 -18.84 11.80
C SER A 268 0.60 -17.52 11.65
N THR A 269 0.59 -16.97 10.45
CA THR A 269 1.06 -15.60 10.17
C THR A 269 -0.06 -14.69 9.68
N ALA A 270 -1.28 -15.22 9.58
CA ALA A 270 -2.43 -14.44 9.17
C ALA A 270 -2.59 -13.21 10.08
N HIS A 271 -2.71 -12.04 9.45
CA HIS A 271 -2.92 -10.74 10.10
C HIS A 271 -1.68 -10.15 10.80
N LEU A 272 -0.48 -10.46 10.28
CA LEU A 272 0.82 -9.95 10.75
C LEU A 272 1.64 -9.23 9.65
N ASN A 273 1.00 -8.85 8.53
CA ASN A 273 1.65 -8.13 7.41
C ASN A 273 2.29 -6.84 7.93
N GLU A 274 3.52 -6.46 7.58
CA GLU A 274 4.14 -5.19 8.04
C GLU A 274 4.17 -5.01 9.58
N PHE A 275 4.65 -6.00 10.33
CA PHE A 275 4.67 -5.95 11.80
C PHE A 275 5.41 -4.72 12.36
N GLY A 276 6.52 -4.33 11.72
CA GLY A 276 7.35 -3.18 12.06
C GLY A 276 8.59 -3.53 12.90
N ASP A 277 9.47 -2.54 13.08
CA ASP A 277 10.66 -2.61 13.95
C ASP A 277 10.25 -2.32 15.40
N LEU A 278 10.17 -3.35 16.25
CA LEU A 278 9.76 -3.23 17.65
C LEU A 278 10.93 -2.79 18.56
N ASN A 279 12.17 -3.03 18.15
CA ASN A 279 13.34 -2.77 19.00
C ASN A 279 14.10 -1.47 18.61
N ASN A 280 13.67 -0.81 17.53
CA ASN A 280 14.23 0.40 16.95
C ASN A 280 15.70 0.25 16.53
N ASP A 281 16.06 -0.87 15.90
CA ASP A 281 17.40 -1.12 15.36
C ASP A 281 17.53 -0.89 13.85
N GLY A 282 16.43 -0.54 13.19
CA GLY A 282 16.33 -0.24 11.77
C GLY A 282 16.07 -1.45 10.88
N TYR A 283 15.59 -2.55 11.45
CA TYR A 283 15.15 -3.74 10.72
C TYR A 283 13.72 -4.09 11.15
N ASP A 284 12.85 -4.41 10.18
CA ASP A 284 11.53 -4.93 10.53
C ASP A 284 11.66 -6.27 11.27
N ASP A 285 10.88 -6.41 12.34
CA ASP A 285 10.85 -7.60 13.18
C ASP A 285 9.75 -8.57 12.72
N LEU A 286 9.82 -9.82 13.15
CA LEU A 286 8.83 -10.84 12.81
C LEU A 286 7.97 -11.22 14.00
N ALA A 287 6.65 -11.16 13.82
CA ALA A 287 5.68 -11.80 14.70
C ALA A 287 5.19 -13.13 14.10
N ILE A 288 5.06 -14.17 14.94
CA ILE A 288 4.55 -15.49 14.53
C ILE A 288 3.59 -16.01 15.61
N GLY A 289 2.35 -16.29 15.21
CA GLY A 289 1.33 -16.88 16.07
C GLY A 289 1.44 -18.41 16.13
N ALA A 290 1.05 -18.99 17.26
CA ALA A 290 0.87 -20.43 17.47
C ALA A 290 -0.40 -20.66 18.28
N HIS A 291 -1.56 -20.44 17.64
CA HIS A 291 -2.85 -20.30 18.31
C HIS A 291 -3.34 -21.56 19.03
N LEU A 292 -2.88 -22.77 18.67
CA LEU A 292 -3.26 -24.00 19.38
C LEU A 292 -2.28 -24.43 20.48
N TRP A 293 -1.27 -23.60 20.78
CA TRP A 293 -0.29 -23.91 21.80
C TRP A 293 -0.92 -24.20 23.17
N ASN A 294 -0.38 -25.22 23.86
CA ASN A 294 -0.82 -25.66 25.18
C ASN A 294 0.20 -25.24 26.23
N SER A 295 -0.25 -24.57 27.29
CA SER A 295 0.61 -24.31 28.45
C SER A 295 0.73 -25.55 29.35
N SER A 296 1.56 -25.44 30.39
CA SER A 296 1.66 -26.49 31.41
C SER A 296 0.35 -26.72 32.18
N SER A 297 -0.56 -25.74 32.16
CA SER A 297 -1.78 -25.72 32.96
C SER A 297 -3.06 -25.72 32.11
N TYR A 298 -3.00 -25.27 30.86
CA TYR A 298 -4.17 -24.99 30.03
C TYR A 298 -3.97 -25.41 28.56
N HIS A 299 -5.05 -25.78 27.88
CA HIS A 299 -5.07 -26.25 26.50
C HIS A 299 -5.47 -25.14 25.53
N GLY A 300 -4.83 -25.07 24.36
CA GLY A 300 -5.18 -24.12 23.29
C GLY A 300 -5.17 -22.66 23.76
N VAL A 301 -4.25 -22.30 24.66
CA VAL A 301 -4.12 -20.92 25.12
C VAL A 301 -3.50 -20.03 24.05
N GLY A 302 -2.76 -20.64 23.13
CA GLY A 302 -2.03 -19.95 22.09
C GLY A 302 -0.80 -19.22 22.63
N LYS A 303 0.08 -18.84 21.72
CA LYS A 303 1.33 -18.15 22.03
C LYS A 303 1.74 -17.30 20.83
N MET A 304 2.34 -16.15 21.09
CA MET A 304 3.01 -15.37 20.06
C MET A 304 4.51 -15.34 20.31
N TYR A 305 5.27 -15.41 19.22
CA TYR A 305 6.72 -15.29 19.20
C TYR A 305 7.07 -14.02 18.42
N ILE A 306 7.96 -13.20 18.98
CA ILE A 306 8.54 -12.06 18.27
C ILE A 306 10.03 -12.30 18.15
N VAL A 307 10.54 -12.02 16.96
CA VAL A 307 11.93 -12.24 16.58
C VAL A 307 12.48 -10.94 16.04
N TYR A 308 13.58 -10.51 16.65
CA TYR A 308 14.24 -9.30 16.21
C TYR A 308 15.07 -9.49 14.94
N GLY A 309 15.07 -8.47 14.09
CA GLY A 309 16.00 -8.35 12.98
C GLY A 309 17.47 -8.20 13.43
N PRO A 310 18.44 -8.16 12.49
CA PRO A 310 18.30 -8.40 11.06
C PRO A 310 18.23 -9.89 10.69
N HIS A 311 17.38 -10.24 9.72
CA HIS A 311 17.21 -11.63 9.26
C HIS A 311 18.21 -12.07 8.16
N SER A 312 19.36 -11.40 8.08
CA SER A 312 20.31 -11.41 6.94
C SER A 312 20.95 -12.76 6.47
N THR A 313 20.91 -13.89 7.20
CA THR A 313 21.39 -15.20 6.66
C THR A 313 20.90 -16.46 7.41
N ASN A 314 20.46 -17.51 6.68
CA ASN A 314 20.35 -18.93 7.10
C ASN A 314 20.00 -19.16 8.58
N LEU A 315 18.92 -18.51 9.00
CA LEU A 315 18.38 -18.65 10.34
C LEU A 315 17.46 -19.88 10.34
N ASP A 316 17.97 -21.05 10.70
CA ASP A 316 17.11 -22.04 11.35
C ASP A 316 16.67 -21.41 12.69
N PHE A 317 15.74 -20.47 12.63
CA PHE A 317 15.21 -19.80 13.79
C PHE A 317 14.24 -20.78 14.45
N SER A 318 14.70 -21.45 15.50
CA SER A 318 13.77 -22.18 16.36
C SER A 318 12.97 -21.13 17.13
N VAL A 319 11.64 -21.26 17.20
CA VAL A 319 10.82 -20.39 18.06
C VAL A 319 11.27 -20.42 19.53
N ASP A 320 12.03 -21.45 19.94
CA ASP A 320 12.73 -21.54 21.22
C ASP A 320 13.78 -20.44 21.44
N SER A 321 14.15 -19.69 20.40
CA SER A 321 15.05 -18.53 20.44
C SER A 321 14.35 -17.19 20.20
N ALA A 322 13.02 -17.13 20.28
CA ALA A 322 12.26 -15.88 20.33
C ALA A 322 12.85 -14.90 21.33
N ASP A 323 13.02 -13.66 20.88
CA ASP A 323 13.43 -12.57 21.73
C ASP A 323 12.31 -12.28 22.73
N ILE A 324 11.05 -12.34 22.29
CA ILE A 324 9.87 -12.19 23.13
C ILE A 324 8.90 -13.35 22.89
N GLU A 325 8.37 -13.90 23.98
CA GLU A 325 7.27 -14.86 23.95
C GLU A 325 6.08 -14.33 24.75
N LEU A 326 4.89 -14.27 24.15
CA LEU A 326 3.69 -13.76 24.81
C LEU A 326 2.62 -14.85 24.91
N TYR A 327 2.00 -15.02 26.09
CA TYR A 327 0.94 -16.00 26.30
C TYR A 327 0.04 -15.67 27.52
N PRO A 328 -1.26 -16.01 27.51
CA PRO A 328 -2.20 -15.68 28.59
C PRO A 328 -2.11 -16.51 29.88
N ASP A 329 -1.72 -17.79 29.81
CA ASP A 329 -1.59 -18.76 30.94
C ASP A 329 -2.62 -18.64 32.10
N ASP A 330 -3.87 -18.33 31.81
CA ASP A 330 -4.92 -18.16 32.82
C ASP A 330 -6.14 -19.09 32.61
N ARG A 331 -6.46 -19.45 31.37
CA ARG A 331 -7.65 -20.22 30.95
C ARG A 331 -7.38 -21.04 29.67
N ASP A 332 -8.18 -22.08 29.44
CA ASP A 332 -8.17 -22.85 28.19
C ASP A 332 -8.76 -22.05 27.01
N TYR A 333 -8.38 -22.39 25.77
CA TYR A 333 -8.98 -21.95 24.51
C TYR A 333 -9.01 -20.42 24.30
N GLN A 334 -7.90 -19.75 24.62
CA GLN A 334 -7.72 -18.32 24.38
C GLN A 334 -7.12 -18.03 22.98
N TRP A 335 -6.55 -19.05 22.33
CA TRP A 335 -6.05 -19.00 20.95
C TRP A 335 -5.21 -17.76 20.58
N MET A 336 -4.36 -17.29 21.50
CA MET A 336 -3.43 -16.20 21.23
C MET A 336 -2.53 -16.51 20.02
N GLY A 337 -2.34 -15.54 19.13
CA GLY A 337 -1.68 -15.72 17.84
C GLY A 337 -2.64 -15.89 16.66
N ASP A 338 -3.95 -15.86 16.91
CA ASP A 338 -5.00 -15.71 15.88
C ASP A 338 -5.47 -14.24 15.73
N GLY A 339 -5.19 -13.40 16.73
CA GLY A 339 -5.43 -11.96 16.67
C GLY A 339 -4.26 -11.20 16.06
N ALA A 340 -4.56 -10.00 15.56
CA ALA A 340 -3.58 -9.12 14.92
C ALA A 340 -2.47 -8.63 15.87
N ALA A 341 -1.32 -8.24 15.31
CA ALA A 341 -0.20 -7.66 16.04
C ALA A 341 0.45 -6.53 15.25
N ARG A 342 0.87 -5.45 15.93
CA ARG A 342 1.51 -4.27 15.32
C ARG A 342 2.55 -3.68 16.27
N ALA A 343 3.68 -3.22 15.72
CA ALA A 343 4.66 -2.40 16.40
C ALA A 343 4.66 -0.97 15.85
N ALA A 344 4.51 0.03 16.72
CA ALA A 344 4.61 1.46 16.39
C ALA A 344 4.80 2.28 17.68
N ASP A 345 5.30 3.51 17.57
CA ASP A 345 5.48 4.42 18.71
C ASP A 345 4.16 5.16 19.05
N PHE A 346 3.22 4.45 19.69
CA PHE A 346 1.92 5.00 20.09
C PHE A 346 2.01 5.97 21.28
N THR A 347 3.13 6.01 22.00
CA THR A 347 3.34 6.94 23.12
C THR A 347 4.11 8.22 22.74
N GLY A 348 4.72 8.26 21.56
CA GLY A 348 5.51 9.39 21.07
C GLY A 348 6.83 9.58 21.81
N ASP A 349 7.35 8.53 22.46
CA ASP A 349 8.59 8.59 23.23
C ASP A 349 9.84 8.20 22.41
N GLY A 350 9.62 7.80 21.16
CA GLY A 350 10.63 7.37 20.20
C GLY A 350 11.00 5.88 20.33
N ILE A 351 10.27 5.11 21.14
CA ILE A 351 10.44 3.68 21.31
C ILE A 351 9.16 2.98 20.83
N PRO A 352 9.25 2.08 19.85
CA PRO A 352 8.11 1.30 19.40
C PRO A 352 7.46 0.52 20.55
N ASP A 353 6.14 0.65 20.64
CA ASP A 353 5.26 -0.12 21.50
C ASP A 353 4.71 -1.32 20.73
N LEU A 354 4.12 -2.29 21.44
CA LEU A 354 3.49 -3.46 20.83
C LEU A 354 2.00 -3.53 21.17
N LEU A 355 1.19 -3.72 20.14
CA LEU A 355 -0.21 -4.10 20.23
C LEU A 355 -0.39 -5.58 19.91
N GLN A 356 -1.20 -6.26 20.72
CA GLN A 356 -1.53 -7.65 20.50
C GLN A 356 -3.01 -7.94 20.75
N GLY A 357 -3.70 -8.35 19.69
CA GLY A 357 -5.10 -8.74 19.70
C GLY A 357 -5.36 -10.13 20.28
N HIS A 358 -6.48 -10.25 20.98
CA HIS A 358 -6.97 -11.47 21.62
C HIS A 358 -8.48 -11.61 21.40
N PRO A 359 -8.94 -11.88 20.17
CA PRO A 359 -10.38 -11.91 19.83
C PRO A 359 -11.19 -12.94 20.65
N TRP A 360 -10.52 -13.96 21.19
CA TRP A 360 -11.14 -15.04 21.95
C TRP A 360 -11.12 -14.82 23.47
N ASP A 361 -10.61 -13.69 23.95
CA ASP A 361 -10.67 -13.38 25.38
C ASP A 361 -12.13 -13.23 25.85
N ASP A 362 -12.39 -13.82 27.01
CA ASP A 362 -13.73 -13.93 27.59
C ASP A 362 -14.01 -12.88 28.69
N HIS A 363 -13.18 -11.84 28.83
CA HIS A 363 -13.22 -10.92 29.99
C HIS A 363 -14.62 -10.34 30.26
N ASN A 364 -15.27 -9.82 29.21
CA ASN A 364 -16.61 -9.21 29.30
C ASN A 364 -17.73 -10.14 28.80
N GLY A 365 -17.41 -11.41 28.56
CA GLY A 365 -18.32 -12.43 28.05
C GLY A 365 -17.63 -13.33 27.05
N THR A 366 -18.25 -14.45 26.68
CA THR A 366 -17.67 -15.40 25.73
C THR A 366 -17.23 -14.69 24.45
N TYR A 367 -15.95 -14.75 24.11
CA TYR A 367 -15.31 -14.16 22.94
C TYR A 367 -15.62 -12.66 22.80
N SER A 368 -15.61 -11.92 23.92
CA SER A 368 -15.70 -10.46 23.86
C SER A 368 -14.48 -9.84 23.18
N GLY A 369 -13.34 -10.52 23.27
CA GLY A 369 -12.08 -10.06 22.72
C GLY A 369 -11.43 -8.96 23.55
N SER A 370 -10.14 -8.77 23.34
CA SER A 370 -9.35 -7.69 23.93
C SER A 370 -8.10 -7.37 23.12
N ILE A 371 -7.46 -6.27 23.44
CA ILE A 371 -6.15 -5.87 22.92
C ILE A 371 -5.24 -5.65 24.12
N ALA A 372 -4.06 -6.26 24.11
CA ALA A 372 -2.99 -6.00 25.05
C ALA A 372 -2.04 -4.95 24.45
N PHE A 373 -1.72 -3.93 25.25
CA PHE A 373 -0.78 -2.87 24.92
C PHE A 373 0.49 -3.03 25.78
N PHE A 374 1.64 -3.03 25.12
CA PHE A 374 2.95 -3.11 25.75
C PHE A 374 3.72 -1.84 25.40
N GLU A 375 3.85 -0.94 26.38
CA GLU A 375 4.72 0.22 26.25
C GLU A 375 6.18 -0.22 26.02
N GLY A 376 6.82 0.38 25.03
CA GLY A 376 8.20 0.15 24.67
C GLY A 376 9.18 0.63 25.75
N PRO A 377 10.38 0.04 25.84
CA PRO A 377 10.84 -1.13 25.10
C PRO A 377 10.29 -2.42 25.73
N VAL A 378 9.79 -3.32 24.89
CA VAL A 378 9.34 -4.64 25.35
C VAL A 378 10.57 -5.49 25.70
N GLY A 379 10.72 -5.84 26.97
CA GLY A 379 11.89 -6.59 27.43
C GLY A 379 11.94 -8.01 26.85
N SER A 380 13.12 -8.53 26.54
CA SER A 380 13.25 -9.90 26.05
C SER A 380 12.85 -10.95 27.09
N GLY A 381 12.32 -12.09 26.63
CA GLY A 381 11.91 -13.24 27.42
C GLY A 381 10.42 -13.54 27.32
N SER A 382 9.96 -14.44 28.19
CA SER A 382 8.56 -14.86 28.22
C SER A 382 7.72 -13.98 29.14
N HIS A 383 6.62 -13.44 28.62
CA HIS A 383 5.66 -12.61 29.35
C HIS A 383 4.29 -13.26 29.38
N VAL A 384 3.69 -13.27 30.57
CA VAL A 384 2.30 -13.64 30.73
C VAL A 384 1.46 -12.38 30.58
N ILE A 385 0.59 -12.33 29.58
CA ILE A 385 -0.06 -11.07 29.21
C ILE A 385 -1.07 -10.57 30.25
N TYR A 386 -1.61 -11.43 31.11
CA TYR A 386 -2.51 -11.01 32.20
C TYR A 386 -1.76 -10.61 33.48
N ASP A 387 -0.48 -10.22 33.38
CA ASP A 387 0.22 -9.59 34.49
C ASP A 387 -0.41 -8.22 34.82
N ALA A 388 -0.35 -7.82 36.08
CA ALA A 388 -1.02 -6.62 36.59
C ALA A 388 -0.42 -5.30 36.08
N ASP A 389 0.70 -5.37 35.37
CA ASP A 389 1.45 -4.24 34.83
C ASP A 389 1.18 -4.01 33.32
N LEU A 390 0.27 -4.78 32.70
CA LEU A 390 -0.09 -4.64 31.29
C LEU A 390 -1.44 -3.94 31.08
N ASP A 391 -1.51 -3.17 30.01
CA ASP A 391 -2.70 -2.41 29.63
C ASP A 391 -3.57 -3.19 28.66
N PHE A 392 -4.86 -3.21 28.96
CA PHE A 392 -5.87 -3.89 28.15
C PHE A 392 -6.98 -2.94 27.74
N ILE A 393 -7.41 -3.09 26.49
CA ILE A 393 -8.71 -2.61 26.01
C ILE A 393 -9.60 -3.82 25.84
N TYR A 394 -10.71 -3.86 26.59
CA TYR A 394 -11.65 -4.99 26.52
C TYR A 394 -12.82 -4.69 25.57
N GLY A 395 -13.26 -5.71 24.83
CA GLY A 395 -14.49 -5.67 24.04
C GLY A 395 -15.72 -5.43 24.92
N GLU A 396 -16.80 -4.92 24.33
CA GLU A 396 -17.97 -4.44 25.08
C GLU A 396 -18.85 -5.59 25.57
N SER A 397 -19.04 -6.62 24.75
CA SER A 397 -20.03 -7.68 24.94
C SER A 397 -19.55 -9.04 24.45
N ALA A 398 -20.23 -10.10 24.89
CA ALA A 398 -19.96 -11.45 24.40
C ALA A 398 -20.12 -11.52 22.87
N TYR A 399 -19.19 -12.22 22.23
CA TYR A 399 -19.07 -12.46 20.80
C TYR A 399 -18.64 -11.25 19.96
N ASP A 400 -18.20 -10.14 20.58
CA ASP A 400 -17.68 -8.96 19.87
C ASP A 400 -16.40 -9.27 19.08
N GLN A 401 -15.52 -10.11 19.63
CA GLN A 401 -14.21 -10.47 19.07
C GLN A 401 -13.28 -9.27 18.79
N LEU A 402 -13.26 -8.29 19.69
CA LEU A 402 -12.33 -7.17 19.59
C LEU A 402 -10.88 -7.67 19.46
N GLY A 403 -10.11 -7.09 18.54
CA GLY A 403 -8.69 -7.39 18.37
C GLY A 403 -8.39 -8.54 17.40
N GLY A 404 -9.39 -9.03 16.66
CA GLY A 404 -9.15 -9.96 15.55
C GLY A 404 -8.49 -9.29 14.33
N ARG A 405 -8.81 -8.01 14.11
CA ARG A 405 -8.21 -7.14 13.07
C ARG A 405 -7.99 -5.74 13.63
N LEU A 406 -6.92 -5.11 13.20
CA LEU A 406 -6.59 -3.72 13.49
C LEU A 406 -5.69 -3.17 12.38
N THR A 407 -5.66 -1.86 12.25
CA THR A 407 -4.71 -1.14 11.40
C THR A 407 -4.27 0.15 12.08
N VAL A 408 -3.03 0.55 11.81
CA VAL A 408 -2.45 1.80 12.33
C VAL A 408 -2.86 2.92 11.39
N LEU A 409 -3.34 4.01 11.97
CA LEU A 409 -3.63 5.23 11.25
C LEU A 409 -2.46 6.20 11.44
N ASN A 410 -2.33 7.15 10.53
CA ASN A 410 -1.55 8.35 10.77
C ASN A 410 -2.13 9.14 11.97
N ASP A 411 -1.43 10.21 12.36
CA ASP A 411 -1.82 11.09 13.47
C ASP A 411 -3.06 11.91 13.08
N ILE A 412 -4.26 11.30 13.18
CA ILE A 412 -5.52 11.88 12.69
C ILE A 412 -6.05 12.97 13.61
N ASP A 413 -5.58 13.05 14.87
CA ASP A 413 -5.98 14.10 15.80
C ASP A 413 -4.91 15.20 16.05
N GLY A 414 -3.71 15.00 15.52
CA GLY A 414 -2.62 15.97 15.47
C GLY A 414 -1.85 16.08 16.80
N ASP A 415 -1.82 15.03 17.61
CA ASP A 415 -1.12 15.00 18.90
C ASP A 415 0.37 14.62 18.80
N GLY A 416 0.79 14.13 17.63
CA GLY A 416 2.15 13.72 17.29
C GLY A 416 2.41 12.22 17.43
N THR A 417 1.40 11.40 17.69
CA THR A 417 1.46 9.94 17.76
C THR A 417 0.54 9.30 16.72
N PRO A 418 0.85 8.09 16.20
CA PRO A 418 -0.05 7.39 15.30
C PRO A 418 -1.28 6.88 16.04
N ASP A 419 -2.40 6.84 15.33
CA ASP A 419 -3.68 6.40 15.87
C ASP A 419 -4.02 4.97 15.47
N LEU A 420 -5.17 4.45 15.91
CA LEU A 420 -5.52 3.04 15.71
C LEU A 420 -6.99 2.87 15.33
N ALA A 421 -7.24 2.02 14.33
CA ALA A 421 -8.55 1.46 14.07
C ALA A 421 -8.59 -0.04 14.41
N VAL A 422 -9.61 -0.48 15.14
CA VAL A 422 -9.76 -1.86 15.61
C VAL A 422 -11.15 -2.38 15.31
N ALA A 423 -11.22 -3.60 14.76
CA ALA A 423 -12.48 -4.25 14.50
C ALA A 423 -12.98 -5.13 15.67
N ALA A 424 -14.30 -5.17 15.78
CA ALA A 424 -15.09 -6.10 16.59
C ALA A 424 -16.22 -6.66 15.71
N PRO A 425 -15.93 -7.62 14.81
CA PRO A 425 -16.84 -8.05 13.74
C PRO A 425 -18.15 -8.66 14.24
N GLY A 426 -18.17 -9.25 15.43
CA GLY A 426 -19.39 -9.77 16.04
C GLY A 426 -19.92 -11.06 15.40
N GLU A 427 -19.80 -12.19 16.08
CA GLU A 427 -20.23 -13.52 15.54
C GLU A 427 -21.65 -13.92 15.90
N ALA A 428 -22.31 -13.20 16.82
CA ALA A 428 -23.68 -13.56 17.17
C ALA A 428 -24.66 -13.09 16.08
N LEU A 429 -25.66 -13.92 15.80
CA LEU A 429 -26.75 -13.64 14.85
C LEU A 429 -27.57 -12.36 15.13
N THR A 430 -27.29 -11.68 16.24
CA THR A 430 -27.97 -10.46 16.68
C THR A 430 -27.09 -9.22 16.64
N MET A 431 -25.83 -9.34 16.25
CA MET A 431 -24.82 -8.28 16.28
C MET A 431 -24.62 -7.68 14.89
N TYR A 432 -24.23 -6.42 14.83
CA TYR A 432 -24.02 -5.72 13.56
C TYR A 432 -22.55 -5.65 13.13
N GLY A 433 -21.61 -6.04 14.00
CA GLY A 433 -20.20 -5.72 13.85
C GLY A 433 -19.89 -4.24 14.07
N LYS A 434 -18.66 -3.95 14.48
CA LYS A 434 -18.20 -2.58 14.77
C LYS A 434 -16.74 -2.40 14.38
N VAL A 435 -16.39 -1.16 14.07
CA VAL A 435 -15.02 -0.65 14.03
C VAL A 435 -14.92 0.51 15.01
N HIS A 436 -13.81 0.56 15.75
CA HIS A 436 -13.51 1.58 16.75
C HIS A 436 -12.22 2.30 16.38
N VAL A 437 -12.24 3.63 16.42
CA VAL A 437 -11.03 4.45 16.26
C VAL A 437 -10.60 4.94 17.64
N ILE A 438 -9.30 4.86 17.92
CA ILE A 438 -8.65 5.23 19.17
C ILE A 438 -7.53 6.20 18.80
N THR A 439 -7.60 7.45 19.29
CA THR A 439 -6.65 8.52 18.93
C THR A 439 -5.70 8.90 20.05
N ASP A 440 -5.75 8.18 21.16
CA ASP A 440 -4.85 8.38 22.29
C ASP A 440 -4.37 6.98 22.72
N PRO A 441 -3.10 6.82 23.14
CA PRO A 441 -2.67 5.57 23.75
C PRO A 441 -3.65 5.18 24.88
N PRO A 442 -4.15 3.94 24.89
CA PRO A 442 -5.33 3.59 25.66
C PRO A 442 -5.08 3.80 27.16
N PRO A 443 -5.92 4.58 27.86
CA PRO A 443 -5.78 4.69 29.31
C PRO A 443 -6.10 3.35 29.99
N TYR A 444 -5.33 3.03 31.04
CA TYR A 444 -5.34 1.78 31.80
C TYR A 444 -6.70 1.05 31.94
N GLY A 445 -6.76 -0.20 31.45
CA GLY A 445 -7.77 -1.21 31.82
C GLY A 445 -9.24 -0.82 31.58
N GLN A 446 -9.53 -0.17 30.44
CA GLN A 446 -10.87 0.31 30.10
C GLN A 446 -11.59 -0.61 29.10
N ASN A 447 -12.90 -0.42 28.97
CA ASN A 447 -13.66 -1.01 27.87
C ASN A 447 -13.49 -0.14 26.63
N ILE A 448 -13.60 -0.74 25.44
CA ILE A 448 -13.51 -0.02 24.16
C ILE A 448 -14.44 1.20 24.07
N GLN A 449 -15.62 1.14 24.68
CA GLN A 449 -16.60 2.23 24.71
C GLN A 449 -16.15 3.48 25.50
N ASP A 450 -15.17 3.33 26.37
CA ASP A 450 -14.66 4.40 27.22
C ASP A 450 -13.43 5.09 26.59
N VAL A 451 -12.81 4.48 25.57
CA VAL A 451 -11.56 4.96 24.94
C VAL A 451 -11.70 5.31 23.47
N ALA A 452 -12.68 4.75 22.76
CA ALA A 452 -12.85 5.02 21.34
C ALA A 452 -13.30 6.47 21.08
N SER A 453 -12.55 7.19 20.24
CA SER A 453 -12.90 8.53 19.75
C SER A 453 -13.99 8.45 18.67
N ALA A 454 -14.02 7.36 17.90
CA ALA A 454 -15.08 7.03 16.95
C ALA A 454 -15.54 5.58 17.05
N THR A 455 -16.79 5.33 16.67
CA THR A 455 -17.33 3.97 16.53
C THR A 455 -18.27 3.93 15.34
N VAL A 456 -17.94 3.09 14.36
CA VAL A 456 -18.80 2.78 13.22
C VAL A 456 -19.49 1.46 13.49
N THR A 457 -20.82 1.44 13.47
CA THR A 457 -21.60 0.20 13.61
C THR A 457 -22.08 -0.27 12.24
N GLY A 458 -21.93 -1.56 11.94
CA GLY A 458 -22.48 -2.16 10.73
C GLY A 458 -23.98 -1.97 10.60
N ASP A 459 -24.51 -2.07 9.39
CA ASP A 459 -25.93 -1.88 9.09
C ASP A 459 -26.69 -3.18 8.79
N TRP A 460 -25.99 -4.33 8.82
CA TRP A 460 -26.56 -5.66 8.68
C TRP A 460 -26.32 -6.56 9.91
N MET A 461 -27.39 -7.19 10.42
CA MET A 461 -27.27 -8.14 11.53
C MET A 461 -26.59 -9.42 11.05
N ALA A 462 -25.62 -9.91 11.82
CA ALA A 462 -24.72 -11.01 11.46
C ALA A 462 -23.90 -10.73 10.20
N GLY A 463 -23.69 -9.46 9.85
CA GLY A 463 -22.96 -9.05 8.64
C GLY A 463 -21.43 -9.13 8.76
N SER A 464 -20.91 -9.37 9.96
CA SER A 464 -19.47 -9.37 10.26
C SER A 464 -18.76 -8.08 9.83
N PHE A 465 -19.39 -6.91 10.00
CA PHE A 465 -18.76 -5.62 9.71
C PHE A 465 -17.51 -5.42 10.60
N GLY A 466 -16.34 -5.31 9.96
CA GLY A 466 -15.04 -5.40 10.61
C GLY A 466 -14.34 -6.77 10.41
N SER A 467 -14.78 -7.59 9.45
CA SER A 467 -14.10 -8.86 9.11
C SER A 467 -12.69 -8.64 8.57
N ALA A 468 -12.49 -7.51 7.91
CA ALA A 468 -11.21 -6.95 7.49
C ALA A 468 -11.25 -5.43 7.69
N ILE A 469 -10.10 -4.82 7.94
CA ILE A 469 -9.95 -3.38 8.07
C ILE A 469 -8.57 -2.97 7.57
N GLU A 470 -8.51 -1.96 6.72
CA GLU A 470 -7.28 -1.38 6.22
C GLU A 470 -7.42 0.15 6.16
N ALA A 471 -6.31 0.85 6.10
CA ALA A 471 -6.28 2.31 6.12
C ALA A 471 -5.20 2.86 5.19
N ALA A 472 -5.51 4.01 4.61
CA ALA A 472 -4.62 4.86 3.83
C ALA A 472 -5.36 6.19 3.57
N ASP A 473 -4.63 7.26 3.28
CA ASP A 473 -5.17 8.52 2.77
C ASP A 473 -5.55 8.35 1.28
N VAL A 474 -6.77 7.88 1.00
CA VAL A 474 -7.22 7.56 -0.37
C VAL A 474 -7.72 8.79 -1.12
N ASP A 475 -8.17 9.83 -0.40
CA ASP A 475 -8.55 11.12 -1.00
C ASP A 475 -7.44 12.19 -0.98
N PHE A 476 -6.25 11.80 -0.51
CA PHE A 476 -5.02 12.60 -0.46
C PHE A 476 -5.17 13.91 0.33
N ASP A 477 -6.02 13.92 1.37
CA ASP A 477 -6.25 15.09 2.23
C ASP A 477 -5.26 15.20 3.40
N GLY A 478 -4.41 14.18 3.57
CA GLY A 478 -3.38 14.07 4.60
C GLY A 478 -3.83 13.34 5.87
N GLN A 479 -5.04 12.76 5.90
CA GLN A 479 -5.56 11.96 7.02
C GLN A 479 -5.96 10.59 6.51
N ASP A 480 -5.67 9.55 7.29
CA ASP A 480 -6.00 8.21 6.83
C ASP A 480 -7.52 7.97 6.82
N ASP A 481 -7.98 7.44 5.70
CA ASP A 481 -9.30 6.88 5.48
C ASP A 481 -9.33 5.41 5.91
N ILE A 482 -10.53 4.85 6.06
CA ILE A 482 -10.69 3.47 6.51
C ILE A 482 -11.57 2.68 5.55
N VAL A 483 -11.04 1.55 5.09
CA VAL A 483 -11.78 0.54 4.33
C VAL A 483 -12.15 -0.60 5.27
N VAL A 484 -13.42 -1.02 5.27
CA VAL A 484 -13.96 -2.05 6.16
C VAL A 484 -14.70 -3.13 5.37
N GLY A 485 -14.33 -4.38 5.61
CA GLY A 485 -15.04 -5.55 5.09
C GLY A 485 -16.21 -5.97 5.98
N ALA A 486 -17.27 -6.49 5.35
CA ALA A 486 -18.41 -7.11 6.02
C ALA A 486 -18.76 -8.43 5.30
N SER A 487 -17.95 -9.47 5.55
CA SER A 487 -17.98 -10.72 4.78
C SER A 487 -19.34 -11.41 4.77
N ASN A 488 -20.18 -11.21 5.79
CA ASN A 488 -21.47 -11.88 5.90
C ASN A 488 -22.65 -10.94 5.60
N TYR A 489 -22.38 -9.77 5.01
CA TYR A 489 -23.41 -8.83 4.58
C TYR A 489 -24.34 -9.46 3.53
N GLY A 490 -25.61 -9.05 3.57
CA GLY A 490 -26.61 -9.51 2.61
C GLY A 490 -27.36 -10.75 3.08
N SER A 491 -28.46 -11.07 2.38
CA SER A 491 -29.34 -12.18 2.77
C SER A 491 -28.83 -13.55 2.33
N GLY A 492 -27.88 -13.56 1.40
CA GLY A 492 -27.19 -14.74 0.94
C GLY A 492 -25.71 -14.68 1.27
N GLU A 493 -25.27 -13.88 2.26
CA GLU A 493 -23.85 -13.77 2.65
C GLU A 493 -22.97 -13.42 1.44
N GLU A 494 -23.48 -12.52 0.60
CA GLU A 494 -22.77 -12.01 -0.57
C GLU A 494 -21.49 -11.24 -0.17
N GLY A 495 -21.52 -10.61 1.00
CA GLY A 495 -20.45 -9.76 1.52
C GLY A 495 -20.52 -8.33 1.00
N ALA A 496 -19.76 -7.43 1.63
CA ALA A 496 -19.67 -6.03 1.23
C ALA A 496 -18.37 -5.38 1.73
N VAL A 497 -18.02 -4.24 1.12
CA VAL A 497 -16.91 -3.37 1.52
C VAL A 497 -17.41 -1.92 1.64
N TYR A 498 -16.88 -1.20 2.61
CA TYR A 498 -17.24 0.19 2.93
C TYR A 498 -15.96 1.01 3.02
N LEU A 499 -15.91 2.18 2.37
CA LEU A 499 -14.87 3.19 2.56
C LEU A 499 -15.46 4.38 3.31
N PHE A 500 -14.75 4.87 4.31
CA PHE A 500 -15.07 6.10 5.02
C PHE A 500 -13.90 7.04 4.96
N HIS A 501 -14.13 8.26 4.46
CA HIS A 501 -13.12 9.29 4.50
C HIS A 501 -12.91 9.80 5.94
N GLY A 502 -11.65 9.94 6.32
CA GLY A 502 -11.19 10.38 7.61
C GLY A 502 -11.32 11.89 7.81
N PRO A 503 -11.02 12.38 9.02
CA PRO A 503 -10.86 11.60 10.24
C PRO A 503 -12.24 11.23 10.81
N LEU A 504 -12.42 9.98 11.23
CA LEU A 504 -13.68 9.54 11.83
C LEU A 504 -13.81 10.02 13.27
N THR A 505 -14.97 10.58 13.64
CA THR A 505 -15.25 10.98 15.02
C THR A 505 -16.68 10.66 15.45
N GLY A 506 -16.85 10.31 16.73
CA GLY A 506 -18.16 10.07 17.34
C GLY A 506 -18.83 8.76 16.92
N THR A 507 -20.16 8.68 16.98
CA THR A 507 -20.90 7.46 16.65
C THR A 507 -21.47 7.54 15.23
N LEU A 508 -21.01 6.63 14.38
CA LEU A 508 -21.35 6.50 12.97
C LEU A 508 -22.07 5.17 12.70
N SER A 509 -22.60 5.06 11.49
CA SER A 509 -23.30 3.86 10.98
C SER A 509 -22.70 3.53 9.63
N ALA A 510 -22.59 2.26 9.27
CA ALA A 510 -22.00 1.86 7.98
C ALA A 510 -22.74 2.47 6.77
N SER A 511 -24.02 2.79 6.94
CA SER A 511 -24.81 3.54 5.96
C SER A 511 -24.33 4.98 5.67
N SER A 512 -23.34 5.50 6.41
CA SER A 512 -22.70 6.78 6.14
C SER A 512 -21.36 6.67 5.42
N ALA A 513 -20.99 5.47 4.95
CA ALA A 513 -19.82 5.27 4.12
C ALA A 513 -19.88 6.15 2.86
N ASP A 514 -18.72 6.65 2.46
CA ASP A 514 -18.54 7.45 1.25
C ASP A 514 -18.61 6.56 0.01
N VAL A 515 -18.04 5.34 0.11
CA VAL A 515 -18.20 4.28 -0.89
C VAL A 515 -18.76 3.01 -0.24
N PHE A 516 -19.70 2.39 -0.92
CA PHE A 516 -20.26 1.09 -0.57
C PHE A 516 -20.21 0.16 -1.78
N ILE A 517 -19.53 -0.98 -1.62
CA ILE A 517 -19.41 -2.00 -2.66
C ILE A 517 -20.12 -3.27 -2.18
N GLU A 518 -21.21 -3.64 -2.87
CA GLU A 518 -22.02 -4.82 -2.52
C GLU A 518 -21.59 -6.05 -3.33
N GLY A 519 -21.41 -7.19 -2.66
CA GLY A 519 -21.20 -8.47 -3.31
C GLY A 519 -22.40 -8.91 -4.14
N THR A 520 -22.14 -9.60 -5.25
CA THR A 520 -23.20 -10.07 -6.16
C THR A 520 -23.43 -11.58 -6.15
N THR A 521 -22.53 -12.33 -5.51
CA THR A 521 -22.55 -13.80 -5.50
C THR A 521 -22.88 -14.29 -4.10
N ALA A 522 -23.94 -15.08 -3.95
CA ALA A 522 -24.31 -15.68 -2.67
C ALA A 522 -23.20 -16.61 -2.14
N ASP A 523 -23.01 -16.61 -0.83
CA ASP A 523 -22.04 -17.36 -0.04
C ASP A 523 -20.58 -17.05 -0.43
N ALA A 524 -20.32 -15.97 -1.18
CA ALA A 524 -18.98 -15.62 -1.65
C ALA A 524 -18.12 -14.93 -0.59
N GLY A 525 -18.78 -14.22 0.33
CA GLY A 525 -18.16 -13.50 1.42
C GLY A 525 -17.18 -12.41 1.00
N LEU A 526 -17.59 -11.52 0.09
CA LEU A 526 -16.81 -10.34 -0.31
C LEU A 526 -16.41 -9.50 0.92
N GLY A 527 -15.14 -9.08 0.98
CA GLY A 527 -14.60 -8.30 2.11
C GLY A 527 -14.18 -9.17 3.30
N VAL A 528 -13.96 -10.47 3.09
CA VAL A 528 -13.36 -11.35 4.11
C VAL A 528 -11.90 -10.98 4.41
N GLU A 529 -11.19 -10.47 3.40
CA GLU A 529 -9.82 -9.96 3.48
C GLU A 529 -9.69 -8.80 2.47
N LEU A 530 -8.81 -7.84 2.78
CA LEU A 530 -8.50 -6.66 1.97
C LEU A 530 -6.98 -6.54 1.85
N SER A 531 -6.47 -5.96 0.76
CA SER A 531 -5.11 -5.38 0.78
C SER A 531 -5.15 -4.02 1.47
N ARG A 532 -4.00 -3.57 1.97
CA ARG A 532 -3.77 -2.14 2.19
C ARG A 532 -4.04 -1.40 0.87
N PRO A 533 -4.76 -0.26 0.88
CA PRO A 533 -4.87 0.57 -0.32
C PRO A 533 -3.48 1.00 -0.80
N SER A 534 -3.22 0.81 -2.08
CA SER A 534 -1.91 1.08 -2.67
C SER A 534 -2.01 1.25 -4.18
N ASP A 535 -1.08 1.99 -4.77
CA ASP A 535 -0.99 2.19 -6.22
C ASP A 535 -0.42 0.93 -6.89
N LEU A 536 -1.31 0.06 -7.38
CA LEU A 536 -0.92 -1.25 -7.90
C LEU A 536 -0.62 -1.21 -9.40
N ASP A 537 -1.22 -0.28 -10.15
CA ASP A 537 -0.98 -0.11 -11.58
C ASP A 537 -0.06 1.05 -11.95
N GLY A 538 0.41 1.80 -10.96
CA GLY A 538 1.40 2.87 -11.11
C GLY A 538 0.81 4.16 -11.68
N ASP A 539 -0.50 4.33 -11.59
CA ASP A 539 -1.20 5.53 -12.04
C ASP A 539 -1.19 6.66 -10.99
N GLY A 540 -0.78 6.40 -9.75
CA GLY A 540 -0.69 7.40 -8.68
C GLY A 540 -1.96 7.54 -7.85
N LEU A 541 -3.03 6.79 -8.15
CA LEU A 541 -4.19 6.60 -7.28
C LEU A 541 -4.04 5.34 -6.45
N LEU A 542 -4.75 5.28 -5.32
CA LEU A 542 -4.74 4.07 -4.50
C LEU A 542 -5.80 3.07 -4.99
N ASP A 543 -5.37 1.83 -5.18
CA ASP A 543 -6.20 0.69 -5.56
C ASP A 543 -6.46 -0.23 -4.37
N LEU A 544 -7.41 -1.15 -4.55
CA LEU A 544 -7.79 -2.11 -3.52
C LEU A 544 -8.02 -3.51 -4.08
N ALA A 545 -7.34 -4.49 -3.50
CA ALA A 545 -7.65 -5.89 -3.69
C ALA A 545 -8.64 -6.38 -2.63
N ILE A 546 -9.75 -6.99 -3.08
CA ILE A 546 -10.84 -7.45 -2.22
C ILE A 546 -11.02 -8.96 -2.36
N GLY A 547 -10.94 -9.67 -1.23
CA GLY A 547 -11.16 -11.11 -1.15
C GLY A 547 -12.64 -11.50 -1.11
N ALA A 548 -13.00 -12.53 -1.87
CA ALA A 548 -14.27 -13.28 -1.79
C ALA A 548 -13.95 -14.78 -1.75
N ALA A 549 -13.26 -15.19 -0.69
CA ALA A 549 -12.62 -16.51 -0.59
C ALA A 549 -13.59 -17.70 -0.67
N TYR A 550 -14.87 -17.48 -0.43
CA TYR A 550 -15.87 -18.54 -0.42
C TYR A 550 -16.62 -18.66 -1.75
N ASP A 551 -16.29 -17.83 -2.74
CA ASP A 551 -16.95 -17.84 -4.04
C ASP A 551 -16.86 -19.21 -4.74
N ASP A 552 -18.04 -19.73 -5.09
CA ASP A 552 -18.27 -21.08 -5.64
C ASP A 552 -18.28 -21.13 -7.19
N THR A 553 -18.15 -19.98 -7.87
CA THR A 553 -18.42 -19.88 -9.32
C THR A 553 -17.49 -20.74 -10.18
N HIS A 554 -16.26 -20.99 -9.72
CA HIS A 554 -15.24 -21.78 -10.43
C HIS A 554 -14.92 -23.13 -9.78
N GLY A 555 -15.61 -23.46 -8.68
CA GLY A 555 -15.42 -24.68 -7.89
C GLY A 555 -15.89 -24.42 -6.47
N ALA A 556 -16.24 -25.46 -5.71
CA ALA A 556 -16.66 -25.27 -4.31
C ALA A 556 -15.53 -24.55 -3.54
N SER A 557 -15.79 -23.35 -3.03
CA SER A 557 -14.85 -22.43 -2.42
C SER A 557 -13.54 -22.33 -3.20
N SER A 558 -13.63 -22.17 -4.53
CA SER A 558 -12.46 -21.80 -5.33
C SER A 558 -11.93 -20.44 -4.92
N GLY A 559 -12.82 -19.57 -4.46
CA GLY A 559 -12.50 -18.21 -4.05
C GLY A 559 -12.22 -17.29 -5.24
N LYS A 560 -12.36 -16.00 -4.96
CA LYS A 560 -12.07 -14.91 -5.89
C LYS A 560 -11.35 -13.77 -5.19
N MET A 561 -10.63 -13.00 -5.98
CA MET A 561 -10.14 -11.68 -5.63
C MET A 561 -10.59 -10.70 -6.72
N TYR A 562 -10.97 -9.51 -6.31
CA TYR A 562 -11.30 -8.40 -7.21
C TYR A 562 -10.27 -7.28 -7.03
N LEU A 563 -9.90 -6.61 -8.11
CA LEU A 563 -9.11 -5.38 -8.07
C LEU A 563 -10.03 -4.21 -8.40
N VAL A 564 -10.04 -3.24 -7.50
CA VAL A 564 -10.78 -1.99 -7.62
C VAL A 564 -9.74 -0.89 -7.78
N TYR A 565 -9.67 -0.32 -8.98
CA TYR A 565 -8.72 0.73 -9.30
C TYR A 565 -9.32 2.12 -9.03
N GLY A 566 -8.47 3.06 -8.60
CA GLY A 566 -8.82 4.46 -8.35
C GLY A 566 -9.90 4.65 -7.27
N LEU A 567 -9.53 4.43 -6.01
CA LEU A 567 -10.44 4.59 -4.85
C LEU A 567 -10.95 6.03 -4.67
#